data_AF-A0AAN7SLK3-F1
#
_entry.id   AF-A0AAN7SLK3-F1
#
_cell.length_a   1.000
_cell.length_b   1.000
_cell.length_c   1.000
_cell.angle_alpha   90.00
_cell.angle_beta   90.00
_cell.angle_gamma   90.00
#
_symmetry.space_group_name_H-M   'P 1'
#
loop_
_entity.id
_entity.type
_entity.pdbx_description
1 polymer ?
#
loop_
_entity_poly.entity_id
_entity_poly.type
_entity_poly.pdbx_seq_one_letter_code
_entity_poly.pdbx_strand_id
1 'polypeptide(L)'
;MHSNVFYILGVLIILAVTKNSCALQCWECTSDTYGRCADHFNTTLFPRNAFNFGAVTGQPRVINCDTGPLQYGQYGYPRQVCMKRVETDRRLGRTTYSRHCHTLVGNERVGSCPSHITNPDIVVDFCEYCDTHECNGAGIGGAAIWMSLLPISMALVLRN
;
A
#
# COMPACT_ATOMS: atom_id res chain seq x y z
N MET A 1 5.26 -9.06 43.67
CA MET A 1 5.24 -9.88 42.43
C MET A 1 3.88 -9.89 41.72
N HIS A 2 2.73 -9.73 42.40
CA HIS A 2 1.41 -9.77 41.73
C HIS A 2 1.09 -8.54 40.88
N SER A 3 1.58 -7.35 41.24
CA SER A 3 1.30 -6.11 40.50
C SER A 3 1.80 -6.14 39.04
N ASN A 4 3.00 -6.67 38.79
CA ASN A 4 3.57 -6.79 37.44
C ASN A 4 2.78 -7.75 36.53
N VAL A 5 2.15 -8.78 37.09
CA VAL A 5 1.37 -9.76 36.31
C VAL A 5 0.13 -9.12 35.72
N PHE A 6 -0.54 -8.23 36.46
CA PHE A 6 -1.71 -7.49 35.97
C PHE A 6 -1.35 -6.48 34.87
N TYR A 7 -0.18 -5.83 34.95
CA TYR A 7 0.30 -4.96 33.87
C TYR A 7 0.62 -5.74 32.60
N ILE A 8 1.29 -6.89 32.72
CA ILE A 8 1.61 -7.74 31.57
C ILE A 8 0.32 -8.28 30.92
N LEU A 9 -0.63 -8.77 31.73
CA LEU A 9 -1.94 -9.21 31.23
C LEU A 9 -2.72 -8.08 30.58
N GLY A 10 -2.71 -6.87 31.16
CA GLY A 10 -3.36 -5.70 30.60
C GLY A 10 -2.80 -5.32 29.21
N VAL A 11 -1.46 -5.33 29.06
CA VAL A 11 -0.81 -5.06 27.77
C VAL A 11 -1.12 -6.15 26.75
N LEU A 12 -1.12 -7.43 27.15
CA LEU A 12 -1.47 -8.54 26.26
C LEU A 12 -2.93 -8.48 25.80
N ILE A 13 -3.85 -8.09 26.67
CA ILE A 13 -5.27 -7.91 26.32
C ILE A 13 -5.46 -6.72 25.39
N ILE A 14 -4.81 -5.57 25.64
CA ILE A 14 -4.87 -4.42 24.74
C ILE A 14 -4.33 -4.77 23.35
N LEU A 15 -3.19 -5.49 23.28
CA LEU A 15 -2.64 -5.99 22.02
C LEU A 15 -3.56 -7.00 21.32
N ALA A 16 -4.30 -7.82 22.09
CA ALA A 16 -5.26 -8.78 21.55
C ALA A 16 -6.53 -8.11 20.99
N VAL A 17 -6.97 -6.99 21.59
CA VAL A 17 -8.21 -6.28 21.22
C VAL A 17 -8.01 -5.29 20.08
N THR A 18 -6.78 -4.86 19.77
CA THR A 18 -6.51 -3.91 18.67
C THR A 18 -6.63 -4.47 17.26
N LYS A 19 -7.15 -5.68 17.04
CA LYS A 19 -7.50 -6.15 15.69
C LYS A 19 -8.82 -5.54 15.22
N ASN A 20 -8.86 -4.21 15.09
CA ASN A 20 -9.87 -3.56 14.27
C ASN A 20 -9.57 -3.91 12.81
N SER A 21 -10.39 -4.79 12.22
CA SER A 21 -10.33 -5.13 10.79
C SER A 21 -10.90 -3.98 9.97
N CYS A 22 -10.13 -2.91 9.83
CA CYS A 22 -10.42 -1.90 8.80
C CYS A 22 -10.12 -2.52 7.44
N ALA A 23 -11.02 -2.31 6.47
CA ALA A 23 -10.79 -2.61 5.06
C ALA A 23 -9.42 -2.08 4.62
N LEU A 24 -8.66 -2.86 3.84
CA LEU A 24 -7.38 -2.38 3.30
C LEU A 24 -7.64 -1.10 2.48
N GLN A 25 -6.83 -0.08 2.70
CA GLN A 25 -6.94 1.21 2.00
C GLN A 25 -5.73 1.41 1.12
N CYS A 26 -5.91 1.80 -0.14
CA CYS A 26 -4.82 2.01 -1.09
C CYS A 26 -5.00 3.31 -1.86
N TRP A 27 -3.89 3.87 -2.33
CA TRP A 27 -3.94 4.95 -3.30
C TRP A 27 -4.39 4.41 -4.66
N GLU A 28 -5.31 5.10 -5.29
CA GLU A 28 -5.80 4.85 -6.64
C GLU A 28 -5.51 6.07 -7.53
N CYS A 29 -4.74 5.86 -8.58
CA CYS A 29 -4.52 6.81 -9.66
C CYS A 29 -3.80 6.18 -10.85
N THR A 30 -3.95 6.82 -12.01
CA THR A 30 -3.14 6.55 -13.19
C THR A 30 -2.77 7.90 -13.81
N SER A 31 -1.49 8.11 -14.15
CA SER A 31 -1.06 9.31 -14.88
C SER A 31 0.01 9.00 -15.92
N ASP A 32 -0.17 9.58 -17.11
CA ASP A 32 0.69 9.43 -18.28
C ASP A 32 1.65 10.62 -18.50
N THR A 33 1.23 11.86 -18.18
CA THR A 33 1.94 13.07 -18.62
C THR A 33 2.10 14.16 -17.56
N TYR A 34 1.13 14.35 -16.64
CA TYR A 34 1.14 15.48 -15.70
C TYR A 34 1.74 15.16 -14.32
N GLY A 35 2.35 13.99 -14.15
CA GLY A 35 3.02 13.59 -12.91
C GLY A 35 2.14 13.56 -11.65
N ARG A 36 0.81 13.68 -11.78
CA ARG A 36 -0.10 13.70 -10.63
C ARG A 36 -0.06 12.41 -9.83
N CYS A 37 0.17 11.29 -10.52
CA CYS A 37 0.40 9.98 -9.91
C CYS A 37 1.89 9.59 -9.97
N ALA A 38 2.82 10.50 -10.25
CA ALA A 38 4.25 10.16 -10.24
C ALA A 38 4.76 9.86 -8.83
N ASP A 39 6.01 9.39 -8.73
CA ASP A 39 6.68 9.29 -7.44
C ASP A 39 7.10 10.67 -6.92
N HIS A 40 6.90 10.82 -5.61
CA HIS A 40 6.75 12.08 -4.88
C HIS A 40 5.57 12.94 -5.39
N PHE A 41 4.33 12.54 -5.05
CA PHE A 41 3.19 13.44 -5.12
C PHE A 41 2.82 13.93 -3.71
N ASN A 42 2.46 15.20 -3.59
CA ASN A 42 2.13 15.78 -2.29
C ASN A 42 0.73 15.30 -1.84
N THR A 43 0.71 14.36 -0.91
CA THR A 43 -0.52 13.77 -0.36
C THR A 43 -1.39 14.79 0.37
N THR A 44 -0.86 15.96 0.77
CA THR A 44 -1.66 17.04 1.36
C THR A 44 -2.44 17.86 0.34
N LEU A 45 -2.06 17.80 -0.93
CA LEU A 45 -2.74 18.54 -2.01
C LEU A 45 -3.97 17.82 -2.55
N PHE A 46 -4.11 16.52 -2.24
CA PHE A 46 -5.19 15.70 -2.76
C PHE A 46 -6.16 15.31 -1.64
N PRO A 47 -7.47 15.57 -1.79
CA PRO A 47 -8.44 15.18 -0.78
C PRO A 47 -8.48 13.67 -0.65
N ARG A 48 -8.27 13.16 0.58
CA ARG A 48 -8.37 11.71 0.89
C ARG A 48 -9.74 11.13 0.50
N ASN A 49 -10.79 11.96 0.58
CA ASN A 49 -12.14 11.67 0.14
C ASN A 49 -12.50 12.46 -1.12
N ALA A 50 -11.71 12.35 -2.18
CA ALA A 50 -12.11 12.88 -3.48
C ALA A 50 -13.42 12.17 -3.91
N PHE A 51 -14.47 12.93 -4.19
CA PHE A 51 -15.71 12.41 -4.80
C PHE A 51 -15.37 11.52 -6.01
N ASN A 52 -16.26 10.58 -6.38
CA ASN A 52 -16.06 9.61 -7.46
C ASN A 52 -15.53 10.20 -8.80
N PHE A 53 -15.70 11.51 -9.03
CA PHE A 53 -15.10 12.30 -10.12
C PHE A 53 -13.56 12.33 -10.17
N GLY A 54 -12.84 11.97 -9.09
CA GLY A 54 -11.38 11.89 -9.07
C GLY A 54 -10.80 10.83 -10.02
N ALA A 55 -11.52 9.72 -10.23
CA ALA A 55 -11.14 8.67 -11.17
C ALA A 55 -11.06 9.18 -12.61
N VAL A 56 -11.96 10.11 -12.98
CA VAL A 56 -12.06 10.65 -14.35
C VAL A 56 -10.91 11.61 -14.67
N THR A 57 -10.29 12.19 -13.63
CA THR A 57 -9.25 13.23 -13.79
C THR A 57 -7.82 12.74 -13.50
N GLY A 58 -7.65 11.44 -13.23
CA GLY A 58 -6.35 10.84 -12.89
C GLY A 58 -5.76 11.37 -11.58
N GLN A 59 -6.59 11.93 -10.69
CA GLN A 59 -6.13 12.47 -9.41
C GLN A 59 -5.93 11.34 -8.37
N PRO A 60 -4.83 11.36 -7.60
CA PRO A 60 -4.64 10.46 -6.46
C PRO A 60 -5.79 10.57 -5.46
N ARG A 61 -6.36 9.42 -5.10
CA ARG A 61 -7.34 9.29 -4.02
C ARG A 61 -7.10 8.02 -3.23
N VAL A 62 -7.62 7.94 -2.01
CA VAL A 62 -7.58 6.72 -1.20
C VAL A 62 -8.92 5.99 -1.37
N ILE A 63 -8.86 4.69 -1.64
CA ILE A 63 -10.05 3.83 -1.76
C ILE A 63 -9.94 2.63 -0.82
N ASN A 64 -11.09 2.08 -0.44
CA ASN A 64 -11.16 0.79 0.26
C ASN A 64 -11.12 -0.35 -0.77
N CYS A 65 -10.32 -1.39 -0.53
CA CYS A 65 -10.20 -2.52 -1.45
C CYS A 65 -11.32 -3.55 -1.33
N ASP A 66 -12.18 -3.44 -0.31
CA ASP A 66 -13.30 -4.36 -0.07
C ASP A 66 -14.43 -4.25 -1.11
N THR A 67 -14.40 -3.21 -1.97
CA THR A 67 -15.44 -2.94 -2.97
C THR A 67 -15.15 -3.51 -4.37
N GLY A 68 -14.09 -4.30 -4.54
CA GLY A 68 -13.78 -4.91 -5.83
C GLY A 68 -14.83 -5.97 -6.23
N PRO A 69 -15.20 -6.07 -7.53
CA PRO A 69 -16.05 -7.16 -7.98
C PRO A 69 -15.33 -8.48 -7.70
N LEU A 70 -15.96 -9.36 -6.90
CA LEU A 70 -15.50 -10.74 -6.73
C LEU A 70 -15.33 -11.34 -8.13
N GLN A 71 -14.09 -11.63 -8.55
CA GLN A 71 -13.88 -12.34 -9.79
C GLN A 71 -14.54 -13.72 -9.66
N TYR A 72 -15.56 -13.94 -10.50
CA TYR A 72 -16.39 -15.14 -10.50
C TYR A 72 -15.50 -16.38 -10.72
N GLY A 73 -15.40 -17.25 -9.72
CA GLY A 73 -14.68 -18.53 -9.83
C GLY A 73 -13.48 -18.74 -8.91
N GLN A 74 -13.08 -17.77 -8.09
CA GLN A 74 -12.03 -17.97 -7.09
C GLN A 74 -12.59 -18.63 -5.81
N TYR A 75 -12.43 -19.95 -5.70
CA TYR A 75 -12.63 -20.70 -4.45
C TYR A 75 -11.47 -20.40 -3.49
N GLY A 76 -11.48 -19.22 -2.88
CA GLY A 76 -10.49 -18.78 -1.91
C GLY A 76 -10.80 -17.35 -1.49
N TYR A 77 -10.54 -17.02 -0.22
CA TYR A 77 -10.67 -15.64 0.25
C TYR A 77 -9.76 -14.73 -0.60
N PRO A 78 -10.31 -13.78 -1.37
CA PRO A 78 -9.50 -12.94 -2.24
C PRO A 78 -8.58 -12.08 -1.36
N ARG A 79 -7.26 -12.28 -1.48
CA ARG A 79 -6.29 -11.47 -0.75
C ARG A 79 -6.07 -10.17 -1.51
N GLN A 80 -6.68 -9.10 -1.02
CA GLN A 80 -6.50 -7.75 -1.53
C GLN A 80 -5.14 -7.19 -1.07
N VAL A 81 -4.45 -6.51 -1.98
CA VAL A 81 -3.18 -5.81 -1.75
C VAL A 81 -3.21 -4.45 -2.45
N CYS A 82 -2.36 -3.53 -2.04
CA CYS A 82 -2.08 -2.33 -2.81
C CYS A 82 -1.02 -2.62 -3.86
N MET A 83 -1.24 -2.21 -5.10
CA MET A 83 -0.25 -2.27 -6.16
C MET A 83 0.27 -0.87 -6.49
N LYS A 84 1.58 -0.80 -6.77
CA LYS A 84 2.23 0.32 -7.45
C LYS A 84 2.98 -0.22 -8.66
N ARG A 85 2.76 0.38 -9.83
CA ARG A 85 3.40 0.00 -11.09
C ARG A 85 3.85 1.24 -11.87
N VAL A 86 5.04 1.16 -12.44
CA VAL A 86 5.64 2.18 -13.30
C VAL A 86 6.03 1.51 -14.60
N GLU A 87 5.57 2.07 -15.71
CA GLU A 87 5.81 1.53 -17.05
C GLU A 87 6.31 2.63 -17.96
N THR A 88 7.32 2.35 -18.77
CA THR A 88 7.81 3.27 -19.81
C THR A 88 7.57 2.68 -21.18
N ASP A 89 6.83 3.43 -22.00
CA ASP A 89 6.72 3.20 -23.44
C ASP A 89 7.98 3.74 -24.12
N ARG A 90 8.84 2.85 -24.63
CA ARG A 90 10.11 3.19 -25.30
C ARG A 90 9.91 3.88 -26.64
N ARG A 91 8.78 3.64 -27.31
CA ARG A 91 8.48 4.24 -28.62
C ARG A 91 8.04 5.69 -28.46
N LEU A 92 7.22 5.96 -27.45
CA LEU A 92 6.70 7.30 -27.16
C LEU A 92 7.54 8.08 -26.15
N GLY A 93 8.46 7.42 -25.43
CA GLY A 93 9.25 8.01 -24.35
C GLY A 93 8.39 8.44 -23.16
N ARG A 94 7.24 7.79 -22.93
CA ARG A 94 6.27 8.17 -21.91
C ARG A 94 6.28 7.19 -20.74
N THR A 95 6.38 7.71 -19.52
CA THR A 95 6.29 6.92 -18.30
C THR A 95 4.91 7.06 -17.67
N THR A 96 4.23 5.94 -17.50
CA THR A 96 2.92 5.84 -16.85
C THR A 96 3.09 5.30 -15.44
N TYR A 97 2.47 5.98 -14.48
CA TYR A 97 2.41 5.54 -13.09
C TYR A 97 0.98 5.07 -12.80
N SER A 98 0.85 3.88 -12.23
CA SER A 98 -0.44 3.31 -11.82
C SER A 98 -0.39 2.81 -10.38
N ARG A 99 -1.45 3.13 -9.63
CA ARG A 99 -1.68 2.68 -8.26
C ARG A 99 -3.14 2.26 -8.13
N HIS A 100 -3.42 1.10 -7.54
CA HIS A 100 -4.77 0.62 -7.28
C HIS A 100 -4.78 -0.58 -6.32
N CYS A 101 -5.97 -1.00 -5.90
CA CYS A 101 -6.18 -2.28 -5.22
C CYS A 101 -6.04 -3.44 -6.22
N HIS A 102 -5.26 -4.45 -5.87
CA HIS A 102 -5.08 -5.67 -6.67
C HIS A 102 -5.47 -6.91 -5.87
N THR A 103 -6.03 -7.91 -6.55
CA THR A 103 -6.35 -9.20 -5.94
C THR A 103 -5.30 -10.20 -6.37
N LEU A 104 -4.55 -10.76 -5.42
CA LEU A 104 -3.52 -11.75 -5.73
C LEU A 104 -4.15 -13.00 -6.37
N VAL A 105 -3.61 -13.42 -7.52
CA VAL A 105 -4.06 -14.62 -8.25
C VAL A 105 -2.97 -15.69 -8.32
N GLY A 106 -3.36 -16.96 -8.24
CA GLY A 106 -2.43 -18.09 -8.33
C GLY A 106 -1.32 -18.05 -7.28
N ASN A 107 -0.07 -17.88 -7.75
CA ASN A 107 1.15 -17.87 -6.91
C ASN A 107 1.68 -16.45 -6.61
N GLU A 108 0.90 -15.41 -6.91
CA GLU A 108 1.28 -14.04 -6.56
C GLU A 108 1.37 -13.85 -5.05
N ARG A 109 2.31 -13.00 -4.61
CA ARG A 109 2.57 -12.70 -3.20
C ARG A 109 3.00 -11.25 -3.04
N VAL A 110 2.84 -10.73 -1.84
CA VAL A 110 3.39 -9.42 -1.42
C VAL A 110 4.88 -9.33 -1.78
N GLY A 111 5.32 -8.18 -2.29
CA GLY A 111 6.63 -7.94 -2.87
C GLY A 111 6.55 -7.63 -4.37
N SER A 112 7.60 -7.94 -5.12
CA SER A 112 7.65 -7.63 -6.56
C SER A 112 6.56 -8.36 -7.35
N CYS A 113 5.86 -7.62 -8.21
CA CYS A 113 4.82 -8.19 -9.07
C CYS A 113 5.40 -8.75 -10.39
N PRO A 114 4.69 -9.67 -11.07
CA PRO A 114 5.11 -10.18 -12.38
C PRO A 114 5.17 -9.05 -13.43
N SER A 115 6.31 -8.91 -14.10
CA SER A 115 6.54 -7.93 -15.15
C SER A 115 6.08 -8.44 -16.53
N HIS A 116 4.95 -9.14 -16.63
CA HIS A 116 4.57 -9.74 -17.92
C HIS A 116 4.28 -8.64 -18.95
N ILE A 117 5.12 -8.54 -19.97
CA ILE A 117 5.03 -7.54 -21.02
C ILE A 117 4.20 -8.14 -22.15
N THR A 118 3.03 -7.57 -22.43
CA THR A 118 2.19 -7.91 -23.60
C THR A 118 2.61 -7.14 -24.85
N ASN A 119 3.33 -6.03 -24.71
CA ASN A 119 3.83 -5.20 -25.81
C ASN A 119 5.34 -4.93 -25.63
N PRO A 120 6.22 -5.35 -26.55
CA PRO A 120 7.67 -5.20 -26.41
C PRO A 120 8.15 -3.74 -26.25
N ASP A 121 7.34 -2.76 -26.67
CA ASP A 121 7.65 -1.34 -26.51
C ASP A 121 7.41 -0.84 -25.07
N ILE A 122 6.67 -1.59 -24.26
CA ILE A 122 6.35 -1.23 -22.86
C ILE A 122 7.27 -1.99 -21.92
N VAL A 123 8.03 -1.26 -21.10
CA VAL A 123 8.89 -1.83 -20.07
C VAL A 123 8.32 -1.52 -18.70
N VAL A 124 8.22 -2.53 -17.85
CA VAL A 124 7.86 -2.36 -16.44
C VAL A 124 9.12 -1.97 -15.67
N ASP A 125 9.25 -0.70 -15.34
CA ASP A 125 10.41 -0.17 -14.59
C ASP A 125 10.33 -0.51 -13.10
N PHE A 126 9.11 -0.56 -12.57
CA PHE A 126 8.86 -0.87 -11.17
C PHE A 126 7.49 -1.53 -11.00
N CYS A 127 7.40 -2.56 -10.16
CA CYS A 127 6.12 -3.07 -9.71
C CYS A 127 6.22 -3.74 -8.34
N GLU A 128 5.31 -3.39 -7.44
CA GLU A 128 5.26 -3.92 -6.07
C GLU A 128 3.81 -4.07 -5.59
N TYR A 129 3.57 -5.19 -4.92
CA TYR A 129 2.40 -5.48 -4.10
C TYR A 129 2.76 -5.29 -2.61
N CYS A 130 1.95 -4.56 -1.87
CA CYS A 130 2.11 -4.36 -0.43
C CYS A 130 0.75 -4.48 0.29
N ASP A 131 0.74 -4.93 1.55
CA ASP A 131 -0.48 -5.32 2.27
C ASP A 131 -0.78 -4.49 3.53
N THR A 132 -0.23 -3.28 3.59
CA THR A 132 -0.50 -2.30 4.66
C THR A 132 -1.24 -1.08 4.10
N HIS A 133 -1.95 -0.35 4.96
CA HIS A 133 -2.73 0.81 4.51
C HIS A 133 -1.85 1.85 3.82
N GLU A 134 -2.28 2.31 2.65
CA GLU A 134 -1.67 3.39 1.86
C GLU A 134 -0.21 3.12 1.47
N CYS A 135 0.26 1.88 1.54
CA CYS A 135 1.66 1.49 1.32
C CYS A 135 2.16 1.73 -0.11
N ASN A 136 1.24 1.78 -1.08
CA ASN A 136 1.54 2.09 -2.47
C ASN A 136 1.67 3.60 -2.74
N GLY A 137 1.52 4.45 -1.72
CA GLY A 137 1.66 5.90 -1.82
C GLY A 137 3.09 6.37 -2.10
N ALA A 138 3.27 7.69 -2.21
CA ALA A 138 4.57 8.33 -2.42
C ALA A 138 5.42 8.49 -1.14
N GLY A 139 5.09 7.77 -0.07
CA GLY A 139 5.79 7.83 1.21
C GLY A 139 7.13 7.11 1.16
N ILE A 140 8.14 7.71 1.78
CA ILE A 140 9.43 7.08 2.08
C ILE A 140 9.11 5.74 2.75
N GLY A 141 9.54 4.64 2.11
CA GLY A 141 9.10 3.29 2.40
C GLY A 141 9.18 2.87 3.86
N GLY A 142 8.58 1.73 4.17
CA GLY A 142 8.40 1.13 5.51
C GLY A 142 9.64 0.99 6.41
N ALA A 143 10.80 1.51 6.03
CA ALA A 143 12.01 1.66 6.84
C ALA A 143 11.89 2.74 7.94
N ALA A 144 11.00 3.73 7.83
CA ALA A 144 10.92 4.82 8.82
C ALA A 144 10.38 4.36 10.19
N ILE A 145 9.53 3.34 10.22
CA ILE A 145 8.92 2.86 11.48
C ILE A 145 9.94 2.08 12.30
N TRP A 146 10.80 1.28 11.67
CA TRP A 146 11.86 0.54 12.36
C TRP A 146 12.91 1.44 13.02
N MET A 147 13.21 2.61 12.42
CA MET A 147 14.16 3.57 13.00
C MET A 147 13.62 4.30 14.24
N SER A 148 12.31 4.34 14.44
CA SER A 148 11.69 4.99 15.61
C SER A 148 11.69 4.12 16.89
N LEU A 149 11.92 2.81 16.77
CA LEU A 149 11.91 1.87 17.91
C LEU A 149 13.29 1.66 18.56
N LEU A 150 14.37 2.01 17.86
CA LEU A 150 15.75 1.94 18.37
C LEU A 150 16.04 2.82 19.60
N PRO A 151 15.56 4.08 19.71
CA PRO A 151 15.86 4.89 20.88
C PRO A 151 15.12 4.43 22.15
N ILE A 152 13.94 3.80 22.01
CA ILE A 152 13.12 3.36 23.16
C ILE A 152 13.74 2.13 23.83
N SER A 153 14.26 1.17 23.05
CA SER A 153 14.94 -0.01 23.59
C SER A 153 16.25 0.36 24.29
N MET A 154 17.01 1.31 23.73
CA MET A 154 18.27 1.77 24.32
C MET A 154 18.05 2.57 25.63
N ALA A 155 16.99 3.38 25.69
CA ALA A 155 16.62 4.09 26.93
C ALA A 155 16.17 3.16 28.06
N LEU A 156 15.57 2.01 27.74
CA LEU A 156 15.17 1.01 28.74
C LEU A 156 16.36 0.14 29.21
N VAL A 157 17.34 -0.10 28.35
CA VAL A 157 18.57 -0.85 28.72
C VAL A 157 19.52 0.00 29.56
N LEU A 158 19.60 1.32 29.32
CA LEU A 158 20.48 2.23 30.08
C LEU A 158 19.89 2.68 31.44
N ARG A 159 18.66 2.29 31.77
CA ARG A 159 17.97 2.66 33.01
C ARG A 159 17.94 1.52 34.05
N ASN A 160 18.57 0.38 33.75
CA ASN A 160 18.79 -0.75 34.66
C ASN A 160 20.26 -0.83 35.07
#